data_AF-A0AAN3L2T8-F1
#
_entry.id   AF-A0AAN3L2T8-F1
#
_cell.length_a   1.000
_cell.length_b   1.000
_cell.length_c   1.000
_cell.angle_alpha   90.00
_cell.angle_beta   90.00
_cell.angle_gamma   90.00
#
_symmetry.space_group_name_H-M   'P 1'
#
loop_
_entity.id
_entity.type
_entity.pdbx_description
1 polymer ?
#
loop_
_entity_poly.entity_id
_entity_poly.type
_entity_poly.pdbx_seq_one_letter_code
_entity_poly.pdbx_strand_id
1 'polypeptide(L)'
;MKKNTNNPYSKFRNGVERHVHHVATSASRSNSRYNLNETHATPDGHAVKQIGEHTWLIEKAGIVVHRCPHNPFTGNRIFALSSGDNQFGQDFTLYEALRTVDRLLRGQSFIKQAAL
;
A
#
# COMPACT_ATOMS: atom_id res chain seq x y z
N MET A 1 -39.87 16.02 17.10
CA MET A 1 -38.59 16.74 17.26
C MET A 1 -37.60 15.92 18.08
N LYS A 2 -36.31 16.09 17.77
CA LYS A 2 -35.07 15.43 18.23
C LYS A 2 -35.10 14.66 19.57
N LYS A 3 -34.68 13.39 19.51
CA LYS A 3 -34.23 12.57 20.64
C LYS A 3 -32.73 12.81 20.86
N ASN A 4 -32.32 13.13 22.09
CA ASN A 4 -30.90 13.21 22.45
C ASN A 4 -30.60 12.47 23.77
N THR A 5 -29.75 11.45 23.62
CA THR A 5 -28.67 11.04 24.53
C THR A 5 -29.05 10.43 25.89
N ASN A 6 -29.41 9.15 25.81
CA ASN A 6 -29.27 8.18 26.89
C ASN A 6 -27.78 7.82 27.11
N ASN A 7 -27.19 8.29 28.21
CA ASN A 7 -26.08 7.62 28.87
C ASN A 7 -26.65 6.80 30.04
N PRO A 8 -26.42 5.48 30.03
CA PRO A 8 -25.92 4.89 31.26
C PRO A 8 -24.76 3.93 30.98
N TYR A 9 -23.65 4.16 31.69
CA TYR A 9 -22.60 3.17 31.93
C TYR A 9 -23.24 1.85 32.38
N SER A 10 -23.36 0.91 31.46
CA SER A 10 -23.80 -0.46 31.75
C SER A 10 -22.58 -1.30 32.14
N LYS A 11 -22.58 -1.72 33.41
CA LYS A 11 -21.72 -2.77 33.95
C LYS A 11 -21.81 -4.02 33.09
N PHE A 12 -20.71 -4.43 32.46
CA PHE A 12 -20.60 -5.80 31.95
C PHE A 12 -20.04 -6.70 33.05
N ARG A 13 -20.92 -7.59 33.53
CA ARG A 13 -20.62 -8.71 34.41
C ARG A 13 -19.88 -9.79 33.62
N ASN A 14 -18.99 -10.48 34.34
CA ASN A 14 -18.25 -11.66 33.90
C ASN A 14 -19.15 -12.71 33.23
N GLY A 15 -18.79 -13.13 32.03
CA GLY A 15 -19.35 -14.26 31.32
C GLY A 15 -18.27 -14.87 30.42
N VAL A 16 -17.98 -16.15 30.61
CA VAL A 16 -17.08 -16.94 29.78
C VAL A 16 -17.67 -17.02 28.37
N GLU A 17 -17.02 -16.39 27.39
CA GLU A 17 -17.28 -16.64 25.97
C GLU A 17 -15.95 -17.01 25.29
N ARG A 18 -15.81 -18.31 24.98
CA ARG A 18 -14.78 -18.81 24.07
C ARG A 18 -15.23 -18.46 22.66
N HIS A 19 -14.71 -17.38 22.08
CA HIS A 19 -14.97 -17.09 20.68
C HIS A 19 -13.70 -16.64 19.98
N VAL A 20 -13.21 -17.57 19.16
CA VAL A 20 -12.36 -17.45 17.98
C VAL A 20 -11.70 -16.09 17.79
N HIS A 21 -10.36 -16.07 17.78
CA HIS A 21 -9.59 -14.98 17.18
C HIS A 21 -9.93 -14.91 15.69
N HIS A 22 -11.07 -14.30 15.35
CA HIS A 22 -11.17 -13.59 14.09
C HIS A 22 -10.20 -12.42 14.25
N VAL A 23 -8.95 -12.68 13.88
CA VAL A 23 -8.02 -11.63 13.46
C VAL A 23 -8.68 -11.01 12.23
N ALA A 24 -9.66 -10.15 12.47
CA ALA A 24 -9.94 -9.05 11.57
C ALA A 24 -8.66 -8.23 11.63
N THR A 25 -7.73 -8.53 10.72
CA THR A 25 -6.66 -7.61 10.35
C THR A 25 -7.37 -6.40 9.72
N SER A 26 -8.03 -5.60 10.56
CA SER A 26 -8.20 -4.18 10.32
C SER A 26 -6.79 -3.63 10.42
N ALA A 27 -6.00 -3.86 9.38
CA ALA A 27 -4.85 -3.04 9.13
C ALA A 27 -5.44 -1.65 8.89
N SER A 28 -5.51 -0.86 9.97
CA SER A 28 -5.21 0.56 9.88
C SER A 28 -3.83 0.63 9.23
N ARG A 29 -3.78 0.46 7.90
CA ARG A 29 -2.61 0.72 7.07
C ARG A 29 -2.52 2.23 7.09
N SER A 30 -1.96 2.76 8.17
CA SER A 30 -1.55 4.14 8.26
C SER A 30 -0.62 4.39 7.09
N ASN A 31 -1.18 4.92 5.99
CA ASN A 31 -0.49 5.35 4.79
C ASN A 31 0.36 6.61 5.05
N SER A 32 0.66 6.88 6.32
CA SER A 32 1.20 8.14 6.83
C SER A 32 2.72 8.11 6.98
N ARG A 33 3.39 6.99 6.70
CA ARG A 33 4.85 6.88 6.89
C ARG A 33 5.67 6.99 5.61
N TYR A 34 5.03 6.83 4.45
CA TYR A 34 5.74 6.87 3.17
C TYR A 34 4.92 7.68 2.17
N ASN A 35 5.42 8.87 1.84
CA ASN A 35 4.98 9.68 0.72
C ASN A 35 6.15 9.85 -0.24
N LEU A 36 5.92 9.68 -1.53
CA LEU A 36 6.95 9.74 -2.55
C LEU A 36 7.47 11.16 -2.82
N ASN A 37 6.76 12.18 -2.33
CA ASN A 37 7.25 13.56 -2.28
C ASN A 37 8.37 13.75 -1.24
N GLU A 38 8.37 12.95 -0.16
CA GLU A 38 9.35 13.01 0.93
C GLU A 38 10.41 11.89 0.80
N THR A 39 10.05 10.81 0.11
CA THR A 39 10.91 9.63 -0.05
C THR A 39 11.83 9.82 -1.25
N HIS A 40 13.09 10.17 -0.98
CA HIS A 40 14.12 10.34 -2.01
C HIS A 40 14.85 9.03 -2.39
N ALA A 41 14.61 7.93 -1.65
CA ALA A 41 15.23 6.63 -1.91
C ALA A 41 14.33 5.44 -1.52
N THR A 42 14.52 4.29 -2.17
CA THR A 42 13.93 3.02 -1.77
C THR A 42 14.50 2.53 -0.42
N PRO A 43 13.87 1.55 0.25
CA PRO A 43 14.42 0.94 1.45
C PRO A 43 15.86 0.38 1.31
N ASP A 44 16.25 -0.10 0.13
CA ASP A 44 17.63 -0.55 -0.17
C ASP A 44 18.57 0.59 -0.62
N GLY A 45 18.11 1.84 -0.51
CA GLY A 45 18.91 3.04 -0.78
C GLY A 45 19.01 3.42 -2.26
N HIS A 46 18.11 2.94 -3.12
CA HIS A 46 18.11 3.33 -4.54
C HIS A 46 17.39 4.65 -4.75
N ALA A 47 18.01 5.57 -5.49
CA ALA A 47 17.44 6.89 -5.72
C ALA A 47 16.08 6.81 -6.44
N VAL A 48 15.13 7.61 -5.95
CA VAL A 48 13.82 7.80 -6.57
C VAL A 48 13.76 9.22 -7.10
N LYS A 49 13.52 9.37 -8.40
CA LYS A 49 13.47 10.66 -9.07
C LYS A 49 12.05 10.95 -9.53
N GLN A 50 11.48 12.07 -9.08
CA GLN A 50 10.19 12.51 -9.59
C GLN A 50 10.34 12.99 -11.04
N ILE A 51 9.57 12.41 -11.95
CA ILE A 51 9.56 12.76 -13.38
C ILE A 51 8.23 13.38 -13.82
N GLY A 52 7.20 13.33 -12.96
CA GLY A 52 5.92 14.01 -13.14
C GLY A 52 5.17 14.13 -11.82
N GLU A 53 4.01 14.79 -11.82
CA GLU A 53 3.23 15.04 -10.60
C GLU A 53 2.85 13.75 -9.86
N HIS A 54 2.61 12.67 -10.59
CA HIS A 54 2.18 11.38 -10.07
C HIS A 54 3.07 10.23 -10.56
N THR A 55 4.29 10.56 -10.98
CA THR A 55 5.19 9.61 -11.64
C THR A 55 6.62 9.79 -11.15
N TRP A 56 7.24 8.68 -10.75
CA TRP A 56 8.61 8.65 -10.27
C TRP A 56 9.38 7.51 -10.94
N LEU A 57 10.65 7.75 -11.23
CA LEU A 57 11.56 6.81 -11.88
C LEU A 57 12.61 6.36 -10.87
N ILE A 58 12.81 5.04 -10.81
CA ILE A 58 13.95 4.43 -10.14
C ILE A 58 14.94 4.06 -11.24
N GLU A 59 15.88 4.97 -11.51
CA GLU A 59 16.78 4.91 -12.68
C GLU A 59 17.56 3.60 -12.73
N LYS A 60 18.03 3.10 -11.57
CA LYS A 60 18.79 1.85 -11.48
C LYS A 60 18.00 0.63 -12.00
N ALA A 61 16.69 0.63 -11.81
CA ALA A 61 15.82 -0.49 -12.22
C ALA A 61 15.15 -0.26 -13.58
N GLY A 62 15.17 0.98 -14.10
CA GLY A 62 14.31 1.36 -15.21
C GLY A 62 12.82 1.15 -14.91
N ILE A 63 12.43 1.28 -13.63
CA ILE A 63 11.03 1.10 -13.18
C ILE A 63 10.42 2.45 -12.88
N VAL A 64 9.22 2.64 -13.40
CA VAL A 64 8.38 3.79 -13.15
C VAL A 64 7.31 3.40 -12.13
N VAL A 65 7.21 4.20 -11.07
CA VAL A 65 6.17 4.14 -10.05
C VAL A 65 5.11 5.19 -10.40
N HIS A 66 3.88 4.75 -10.60
CA HIS A 66 2.74 5.63 -10.85
C HIS A 66 1.84 5.67 -9.63
N ARG A 67 1.46 6.87 -9.20
CA ARG A 67 0.39 7.05 -8.21
C ARG A 67 -0.95 7.00 -8.94
N CYS A 68 -1.78 6.06 -8.56
CA CYS A 68 -3.12 5.93 -9.11
C CYS A 68 -4.13 6.80 -8.34
N PRO A 69 -5.32 7.03 -8.91
CA PRO A 69 -6.46 7.52 -8.16
C PRO A 69 -6.71 6.66 -6.92
N HIS A 70 -7.36 7.25 -5.91
CA HIS A 70 -7.78 6.50 -4.73
C HIS A 70 -8.67 5.32 -5.15
N ASN A 71 -8.41 4.15 -4.56
CA ASN A 71 -9.27 2.99 -4.75
C ASN A 71 -10.65 3.32 -4.13
N PRO A 72 -11.74 3.32 -4.92
CA PRO A 72 -13.06 3.70 -4.42
C PRO A 72 -13.66 2.67 -3.46
N PHE A 73 -13.19 1.42 -3.50
CA PHE A 73 -13.68 0.33 -2.64
C PHE A 73 -12.94 0.27 -1.31
N THR A 74 -11.62 0.51 -1.31
CA THR A 74 -10.80 0.41 -0.10
C THR A 74 -10.41 1.76 0.49
N GLY A 75 -10.64 2.87 -0.22
CA GLY A 75 -10.24 4.23 0.20
C GLY A 75 -8.71 4.45 0.27
N ASN A 76 -7.92 3.51 -0.26
CA ASN A 76 -6.46 3.55 -0.18
C ASN A 76 -5.87 4.18 -1.43
N ARG A 77 -4.76 4.91 -1.27
CA ARG A 77 -3.90 5.26 -2.41
C ARG A 77 -3.13 4.03 -2.83
N ILE A 78 -3.31 3.64 -4.07
CA ILE A 78 -2.61 2.53 -4.70
C ILE A 78 -1.56 3.06 -5.69
N PHE A 79 -0.53 2.27 -5.89
CA PHE A 79 0.57 2.56 -6.79
C PHE A 79 0.72 1.43 -7.80
N ALA A 80 1.06 1.79 -9.03
CA ALA A 80 1.37 0.85 -10.10
C ALA A 80 2.85 0.90 -10.44
N LEU A 81 3.38 -0.25 -10.84
CA LEU A 81 4.77 -0.41 -11.28
C LEU A 81 4.82 -0.81 -12.74
N SER A 82 5.63 -0.11 -13.53
CA SER A 82 5.87 -0.40 -14.94
C SER A 82 7.36 -0.29 -15.29
N SER A 83 7.82 -1.04 -16.28
CA SER A 83 9.16 -0.90 -16.86
C SER A 83 9.04 -1.04 -18.37
N GLY A 84 9.22 0.06 -19.10
CA GLY A 84 8.90 0.13 -20.52
C GLY A 84 7.46 -0.32 -20.76
N ASP A 85 7.30 -1.35 -21.59
CA ASP A 85 6.00 -1.95 -21.92
C ASP A 85 5.48 -2.98 -20.91
N ASN A 86 6.29 -3.36 -19.91
CA ASN A 86 5.89 -4.35 -18.92
C ASN A 86 5.20 -3.67 -17.73
N GLN A 87 3.98 -4.10 -17.39
CA GLN A 87 3.33 -3.77 -16.12
C GLN A 87 3.53 -4.90 -15.10
N PHE A 88 3.94 -4.55 -13.88
CA PHE A 88 4.13 -5.50 -12.78
C PHE A 88 2.89 -5.61 -11.87
N GLY A 89 1.98 -4.64 -11.94
CA GLY A 89 0.72 -4.61 -11.17
C GLY A 89 0.32 -3.21 -10.71
N GLN A 90 -0.92 -3.07 -10.22
CA GLN A 90 -1.57 -1.78 -9.89
C GLN A 90 -2.10 -1.68 -8.44
N ASP A 91 -1.83 -2.65 -7.57
CA ASP A 91 -2.41 -2.70 -6.21
C ASP A 91 -1.35 -2.69 -5.11
N PHE A 92 -0.31 -1.87 -5.28
CA PHE A 92 0.74 -1.73 -4.29
C PHE A 92 0.48 -0.55 -3.35
N THR A 93 0.73 -0.73 -2.06
CA THR A 93 1.07 0.44 -1.22
C THR A 93 2.44 0.99 -1.63
N LEU A 94 2.75 2.24 -1.27
CA LEU A 94 4.04 2.82 -1.65
C LEU A 94 5.24 1.99 -1.17
N TYR A 95 5.20 1.54 0.08
CA TYR A 95 6.26 0.71 0.64
C TYR A 95 6.40 -0.64 -0.09
N GLU A 96 5.27 -1.29 -0.41
CA GLU A 96 5.28 -2.53 -1.19
C GLU A 96 5.83 -2.31 -2.59
N ALA A 97 5.50 -1.18 -3.23
CA ALA A 97 6.03 -0.81 -4.54
C ALA A 97 7.55 -0.65 -4.52
N LEU A 98 8.10 0.11 -3.56
CA LEU A 98 9.54 0.31 -3.43
C LEU A 98 10.28 -1.00 -3.08
N ARG A 99 9.72 -1.81 -2.16
CA ARG A 99 10.28 -3.14 -1.84
C ARG A 99 10.27 -4.06 -3.05
N THR A 100 9.25 -3.98 -3.88
CA THR A 100 9.14 -4.77 -5.11
C THR A 100 10.22 -4.39 -6.10
N VAL A 101 10.55 -3.09 -6.21
CA VAL A 101 11.67 -2.62 -7.02
C VAL A 101 13.00 -3.11 -6.48
N ASP A 102 13.24 -3.05 -5.18
CA ASP A 102 14.46 -3.58 -4.55
C ASP A 102 14.63 -5.08 -4.84
N ARG A 103 13.52 -5.85 -4.79
CA ARG A 103 13.53 -7.28 -5.15
C ARG A 103 13.93 -7.50 -6.61
N LEU A 104 13.37 -6.72 -7.52
CA LEU A 104 13.70 -6.78 -8.95
C LEU A 104 15.18 -6.47 -9.20
N LEU A 105 15.71 -5.44 -8.54
CA LEU A 105 17.13 -5.07 -8.62
C LEU A 105 18.08 -6.13 -8.07
N ARG A 106 17.62 -6.92 -7.09
CA ARG A 106 18.35 -8.07 -6.56
C ARG A 106 18.25 -9.32 -7.45
N GLY A 107 17.65 -9.21 -8.64
CA GLY A 107 17.46 -10.32 -9.57
C GLY A 107 16.31 -11.25 -9.21
N GLN A 108 15.45 -10.87 -8.25
CA GLN A 108 14.22 -11.63 -7.97
C GLN A 108 13.17 -11.25 -9.01
N SER A 109 13.07 -12.04 -10.07
CA SER A 109 12.04 -11.85 -11.10
C SER A 109 10.68 -12.35 -10.60
N PHE A 110 9.62 -11.61 -10.92
CA PHE A 110 8.27 -12.14 -10.85
C PHE A 110 8.06 -13.03 -12.08
N ILE A 111 7.58 -14.25 -11.87
CA ILE A 111 7.15 -15.12 -12.96
C ILE A 111 6.11 -14.31 -13.75
N LYS A 112 6.44 -13.93 -14.98
CA LYS A 112 5.46 -13.37 -15.90
C LYS A 112 4.33 -14.38 -15.94
N GLN A 113 3.08 -13.98 -15.67
CA GLN A 113 1.94 -14.78 -16.09
C GLN A 113 2.03 -14.82 -17.61
N ALA A 114 2.73 -15.82 -18.13
CA ALA A 114 2.69 -16.18 -19.53
C ALA A 114 1.22 -16.50 -19.79
N ALA A 115 0.61 -15.71 -20.67
CA ALA A 115 -0.70 -16.04 -21.19
C ALA A 115 -0.64 -17.48 -21.72
N LEU A 116 -1.40 -18.36 -21.09
CA LEU A 116 -1.76 -19.67 -21.63
C LEU A 116 -2.70 -19.49 -22.80
#